data_AF-A0A218PN50-F1
#
_entry.id   AF-A0A218PN50-F1
#
_cell.length_a   1.000
_cell.length_b   1.000
_cell.length_c   1.000
_cell.angle_alpha   90.00
_cell.angle_beta   90.00
_cell.angle_gamma   90.00
#
_symmetry.space_group_name_H-M   'P 1'
#
loop_
_entity.id
_entity.type
_entity.pdbx_description
1 polymer ?
#
loop_
_entity_poly.entity_id
_entity_poly.type
_entity_poly.pdbx_seq_one_letter_code
_entity_poly.pdbx_strand_id
1 'polypeptide(L)' 'MAMQWIVAWGVTAVTASVLAAILAGIKNRDYSYWMAWCFFVPPVVLWLLFLPKNKGPRPRQPSLDDIDRHQNGPL' A
#
# COMPACT_ATOMS: atom_id res chain seq x y z
N MET A 1 -22.96 12.08 18.38
CA MET A 1 -22.59 10.65 18.34
C MET A 1 -22.10 10.22 16.96
N ALA A 2 -22.91 10.27 15.89
CA ALA A 2 -22.48 9.79 14.56
C ALA A 2 -21.21 10.50 14.01
N MET A 3 -21.13 11.83 14.12
CA MET A 3 -19.97 12.61 13.69
C MET A 3 -18.66 12.15 14.35
N GLN A 4 -18.67 11.88 15.67
CA GLN A 4 -17.47 11.44 16.39
C GLN A 4 -16.95 10.09 15.88
N TRP A 5 -17.86 9.17 15.56
CA TRP A 5 -17.50 7.87 14.99
C TRP A 5 -16.90 7.98 13.59
N ILE A 6 -17.45 8.87 12.75
CA ILE A 6 -16.90 9.13 11.41
C ILE A 6 -15.47 9.69 11.50
N VAL A 7 -15.25 10.66 12.39
CA VAL A 7 -13.91 11.24 12.62
C VAL A 7 -12.94 10.20 13.15
N ALA A 8 -13.34 9.41 14.15
CA ALA A 8 -12.52 8.34 14.71
C ALA A 8 -12.13 7.31 13.64
N TRP A 9 -13.08 6.93 12.79
CA TRP A 9 -12.84 6.02 11.67
C TRP A 9 -11.87 6.62 10.65
N GLY A 10 -12.10 7.86 10.21
CA GLY A 10 -11.28 8.55 9.23
C GLY A 10 -9.82 8.72 9.68
N VAL A 11 -9.62 9.13 10.94
CA VAL A 11 -8.26 9.23 11.52
C VAL A 11 -7.60 7.86 11.55
N THR A 12 -8.31 6.83 12.02
CA THR A 12 -7.78 5.46 12.10
C THR A 12 -7.38 4.93 10.71
N ALA A 13 -8.21 5.15 9.70
CA ALA A 13 -7.95 4.75 8.31
C ALA A 13 -6.73 5.45 7.70
N VAL A 14 -6.61 6.77 7.88
CA VAL A 14 -5.46 7.52 7.38
C VAL A 14 -4.18 7.08 8.09
N THR A 15 -4.19 6.94 9.42
CA THR A 15 -3.03 6.47 10.18
C THR A 15 -2.61 5.06 9.76
N ALA A 16 -3.56 4.14 9.58
CA ALA A 16 -3.29 2.79 9.11
C ALA A 16 -2.68 2.76 7.70
N SER A 17 -3.16 3.61 6.79
CA SER A 17 -2.60 3.76 5.44
C SER A 17 -1.15 4.25 5.45
N VAL A 18 -0.84 5.25 6.29
CA VAL A 18 0.54 5.76 6.45
C VAL A 18 1.47 4.68 7.03
N LEU A 19 1.03 3.97 8.07
CA LEU A 19 1.78 2.86 8.65
C LEU A 19 2.01 1.74 7.62
N ALA A 20 1.02 1.45 6.78
CA ALA A 20 1.14 0.48 5.72
C ALA A 20 2.18 0.86 4.68
N ALA A 21 2.27 2.15 4.31
CA ALA A 21 3.33 2.63 3.43
C ALA A 21 4.72 2.33 4.01
N ILE A 22 4.96 2.67 5.28
CA ILE A 22 6.23 2.43 5.96
C ILE A 22 6.56 0.92 6.01
N LEU A 23 5.61 0.11 6.47
CA LEU A 23 5.79 -1.34 6.61
C LEU A 23 6.00 -2.02 5.25
N ALA A 24 5.26 -1.63 4.21
CA ALA A 24 5.43 -2.17 2.86
C ALA A 24 6.81 -1.84 2.30
N GLY A 25 7.34 -0.65 2.58
CA GLY A 25 8.71 -0.26 2.25
C GLY A 25 9.75 -1.17 2.91
N ILE A 26 9.67 -1.31 4.24
CA ILE A 26 10.61 -2.13 5.02
C ILE A 26 10.55 -3.61 4.59
N LYS A 27 9.33 -4.13 4.35
CA LYS A 27 9.07 -5.54 4.04
C LYS A 27 9.14 -5.87 2.54
N ASN A 28 9.58 -4.93 1.70
CA ASN A 28 9.75 -5.13 0.26
C ASN A 28 8.44 -5.58 -0.45
N ARG A 29 7.33 -4.95 -0.10
CA ARG A 29 5.98 -5.24 -0.63
C ARG A 29 5.44 -4.05 -1.43
N ASP A 30 4.37 -4.26 -2.19
CA ASP A 30 3.76 -3.21 -3.02
C ASP A 30 3.15 -2.10 -2.14
N TYR A 31 3.51 -0.83 -2.38
CA TYR A 31 2.98 0.27 -1.54
C TYR A 31 1.47 0.47 -1.76
N SER A 32 1.07 0.64 -3.01
CA SER A 32 -0.29 1.02 -3.41
C SER A 32 -1.33 0.03 -2.90
N TYR A 33 -1.06 -1.27 -3.06
CA TYR A 33 -1.90 -2.35 -2.58
C TYR A 33 -2.08 -2.28 -1.05
N TRP A 34 -0.98 -2.22 -0.29
CA TRP A 34 -1.05 -2.24 1.17
C TRP A 34 -1.64 -0.96 1.76
N MET A 35 -1.36 0.20 1.18
CA MET A 35 -1.95 1.48 1.58
C MET A 35 -3.47 1.50 1.35
N ALA A 36 -3.93 1.06 0.18
CA ALA A 36 -5.35 1.04 -0.15
C ALA A 36 -6.14 0.10 0.78
N TRP A 37 -5.64 -1.11 1.02
CA TRP A 37 -6.30 -2.05 1.91
C TRP A 37 -6.32 -1.62 3.37
N CYS A 38 -5.25 -0.99 3.86
CA CYS A 38 -5.22 -0.47 5.23
C CYS A 38 -6.02 0.84 5.38
N PHE A 39 -6.30 1.58 4.31
CA PHE A 39 -7.24 2.69 4.37
C PHE A 39 -8.70 2.18 4.46
N PHE A 40 -9.06 1.18 3.65
CA PHE A 40 -10.43 0.66 3.62
C PHE A 40 -10.75 -0.22 4.84
N VAL A 41 -9.78 -1.04 5.28
CA VAL A 41 -9.90 -1.94 6.43
C VAL A 41 -8.68 -1.70 7.35
N PRO A 42 -8.74 -0.70 8.24
CA PRO A 42 -7.60 -0.28 9.06
C PRO A 42 -6.88 -1.39 9.84
N PRO A 43 -7.58 -2.38 10.42
CA PRO A 43 -6.92 -3.49 11.12
C PRO A 43 -5.98 -4.35 10.26
N VAL A 44 -6.08 -4.31 8.92
CA VAL A 44 -5.22 -5.08 7.99
C VAL A 44 -3.74 -4.69 8.13
N VAL A 45 -3.43 -3.50 8.66
CA VAL A 45 -2.04 -3.09 8.94
C VAL A 45 -1.32 -4.04 9.91
N LEU A 46 -2.06 -4.69 10.82
CA LEU A 46 -1.52 -5.70 11.73
C LEU A 46 -1.07 -6.95 10.98
N TRP A 47 -1.83 -7.36 9.96
CA TRP A 47 -1.42 -8.47 9.10
C TRP A 47 -0.11 -8.17 8.38
N LEU A 48 0.02 -6.96 7.85
CA LEU A 48 1.26 -6.49 7.23
C LEU A 48 2.43 -6.47 8.23
N LEU A 49 2.19 -6.09 9.49
CA LEU A 49 3.20 -6.08 10.55
C LEU A 49 3.82 -7.46 10.78
N PHE A 50 3.01 -8.53 10.77
CA PHE A 50 3.49 -9.90 11.02
C PHE A 50 4.04 -10.62 9.79
N LEU A 51 3.69 -10.16 8.58
CA LEU A 51 4.19 -10.79 7.36
C LEU A 51 5.72 -10.70 7.22
N PRO A 52 6.41 -11.75 6.73
CA PRO A 52 7.83 -11.69 6.48
C PRO A 52 8.15 -10.75 5.32
N LYS A 53 9.41 -10.28 5.29
CA LYS A 53 9.96 -9.48 4.20
C LYS A 53 10.13 -10.33 2.95
N ASN A 54 9.69 -9.82 1.80
CA ASN A 54 9.88 -10.49 0.51
C ASN A 54 11.36 -10.43 0.08
N LYS A 55 11.88 -11.55 -0.42
CA LYS A 55 13.23 -11.65 -1.01
C LYS A 55 13.18 -11.29 -2.50
N GLY A 56 14.30 -10.79 -3.03
CA GLY A 56 14.43 -10.43 -4.44
C GLY A 56 14.05 -8.98 -4.76
N PRO A 57 14.03 -8.61 -6.06
CA PRO A 57 13.64 -7.29 -6.49
C PRO A 57 12.24 -6.93 -5.99
N ARG A 58 12.05 -5.67 -5.61
CA ARG A 58 10.75 -5.20 -5.17
C ARG A 58 9.72 -5.37 -6.29
N PRO A 59 8.50 -5.86 -6.02
CA PRO A 59 7.40 -5.73 -6.96
C PRO A 59 7.17 -4.24 -7.19
N ARG A 60 7.63 -3.74 -8.34
CA ARG A 60 7.41 -2.36 -8.78
C ARG A 60 6.37 -2.45 -9.88
N GLN A 61 5.26 -1.76 -9.71
CA GLN A 61 4.32 -1.58 -10.81
C GLN A 61 5.06 -0.89 -11.96
N PRO A 62 4.97 -1.41 -13.20
CA PRO A 62 5.62 -0.78 -14.36
C PRO A 62 5.26 0.70 -14.43
N SER A 63 6.24 1.55 -14.70
CA SER A 63 5.93 2.96 -14.95
C SER A 63 5.16 3.10 -16.26
N LEU A 64 4.47 4.23 -16.45
CA LEU A 64 3.79 4.51 -17.72
C LEU A 64 4.78 4.50 -18.89
N ASP A 65 6.00 5.01 -18.68
CA ASP A 65 7.07 4.98 -19.67
C ASP A 65 7.53 3.54 -19.99
N ASP A 66 7.60 2.67 -18.97
CA ASP A 66 7.92 1.24 -19.18
C ASP A 66 6.84 0.56 -20.03
N ILE A 67 5.57 0.87 -19.77
CA ILE A 67 4.42 0.33 -20.50
C ILE A 67 4.43 0.84 -21.94
N ASP A 68 4.64 2.15 -22.14
CA ASP A 68 4.68 2.78 -23.46
C ASP A 68 5.84 2.23 -24.30
N ARG A 69 7.03 2.06 -23.69
CA ARG A 69 8.18 1.42 -24.35
C ARG A 69 7.89 -0.03 -24.77
N HIS A 70 7.17 -0.79 -23.96
CA HIS A 70 6.81 -2.17 -24.28
C HIS A 70 5.76 -2.27 -25.39
N GLN A 71 4.83 -1.31 -25.48
CA GLN A 71 3.73 -1.33 -26.44
C GLN A 71 4.07 -0.64 -27.77
N ASN A 72 4.86 0.44 -27.72
CA ASN A 72 5.10 1.36 -28.83
C ASN A 72 6.60 1.53 -29.16
N GLY A 73 7.50 0.79 -28.50
CA GLY A 73 8.93 0.81 -28.77
C GLY A 73 9.31 0.20 -30.14
N PRO A 74 10.47 0.58 -30.72
CA PRO A 74 10.92 0.01 -31.98
C PRO A 74 11.17 -1.51 -31.84
N LEU A 75 10.76 -2.27 -32.86
CA LEU A 75 10.99 -3.71 -33.02
C LEU A 75 12.49 -4.05 -33.05
#